data_AF-A0A2V8VGW7-F1
#
_entry.id   AF-A0A2V8VGW7-F1
#
_cell.length_a   1.000
_cell.length_b   1.000
_cell.length_c   1.000
_cell.angle_alpha   90.00
_cell.angle_beta   90.00
_cell.angle_gamma   90.00
#
_symmetry.space_group_name_H-M   'P 1'
#
loop_
_entity.id
_entity.type
_entity.pdbx_description
1 polymer ?
#
loop_
_entity_poly.entity_id
_entity_poly.type
_entity_poly.pdbx_seq_one_letter_code
_entity_poly.pdbx_strand_id
1 'polypeptide(L)'
;MASRKVLIVDDEENIGRSLRMILEREGYTVSVCRSMAEFRASSDVARADAFLFDMRLPDGSGIDLLRAVQHVDGRAPVIMISGHGTIADAVEATRAGAFDFLEKPLSREKVLVALKNALEHDHLRRENERLRELVGAGSQMIGSSPAFLRALEQASMAARSDARVLLIGESGTGKELLAEHIHRLSPFAAGPFVKVNCAAIPTELIESELFGHEKGSFTGAAGMRRGKFELADAGALFLDEIGDLHAASQAKLLRVLQEGEFHRVGGEQTIRVSVRVISATNRDLSALVAQGKFREDLYYRVSVVPIRVPALRERPQDIRALAEYFLGDFCARNNFKPKTIDEDVYPVLEAYPWPGNARELRNAVERMAILTPGEALTREAVPIEIRTPRDTGQRSSVHEARASAERDHILRALQEANWNVSGAARALGMERTNLHKRIRALGISRER
;
A
#
# COMPACT_ATOMS: atom_id res chain seq x y z
N MET A 1 -34.29 -4.71 8.27
CA MET A 1 -32.98 -4.93 8.90
C MET A 1 -33.11 -6.13 9.80
N ALA A 2 -32.16 -7.08 9.79
CA ALA A 2 -32.19 -8.19 10.75
C ALA A 2 -32.12 -7.59 12.18
N SER A 3 -33.01 -8.01 13.07
CA SER A 3 -33.02 -7.56 14.47
C SER A 3 -31.75 -8.09 15.15
N ARG A 4 -30.97 -7.20 15.76
CA ARG A 4 -29.72 -7.57 16.47
C ARG A 4 -30.08 -8.35 17.72
N LYS A 5 -29.32 -9.42 18.00
CA LYS A 5 -29.61 -10.35 19.09
C LYS A 5 -28.74 -10.08 20.31
N VAL A 6 -29.37 -9.96 21.47
CA VAL A 6 -28.68 -9.74 22.76
C VAL A 6 -28.99 -10.91 23.68
N LEU A 7 -27.96 -11.49 24.28
CA LEU A 7 -28.11 -12.60 25.23
C LEU A 7 -27.74 -12.12 26.63
N ILE A 8 -28.68 -12.27 27.56
CA ILE A 8 -28.55 -11.88 28.96
C ILE A 8 -28.37 -13.14 29.82
N VAL A 9 -27.43 -13.13 30.75
CA VAL A 9 -27.28 -14.17 31.77
C VAL A 9 -27.37 -13.51 33.14
N ASP A 10 -28.51 -13.71 33.81
CA ASP A 10 -28.80 -13.13 35.14
C ASP A 10 -29.81 -14.05 35.83
N ASP A 11 -29.56 -14.43 37.08
CA ASP A 11 -30.42 -15.34 37.85
C ASP A 11 -31.63 -14.62 38.46
N GLU A 12 -31.58 -13.30 38.59
CA GLU A 12 -32.69 -12.49 39.06
C GLU A 12 -33.74 -12.29 37.95
N GLU A 13 -34.87 -13.02 38.07
CA GLU A 13 -35.96 -12.99 37.09
C GLU A 13 -36.47 -11.57 36.78
N ASN A 14 -36.53 -10.70 37.78
CA ASN A 14 -36.97 -9.32 37.61
C ASN A 14 -36.01 -8.49 36.75
N ILE A 15 -34.69 -8.74 36.86
CA ILE A 15 -33.67 -8.01 36.13
C ILE A 15 -33.66 -8.47 34.68
N GLY A 16 -33.65 -9.78 34.44
CA GLY A 16 -33.78 -10.35 33.10
C GLY A 16 -35.04 -9.87 32.39
N ARG A 17 -36.19 -9.81 33.09
CA ARG A 17 -37.45 -9.27 32.54
C ARG A 17 -37.37 -7.78 32.23
N SER A 18 -36.79 -6.98 33.12
CA SER A 18 -36.63 -5.53 32.93
C SER A 18 -35.75 -5.22 31.72
N LEU A 19 -34.58 -5.86 31.62
CA LEU A 19 -33.67 -5.71 30.49
C LEU A 19 -34.30 -6.15 29.18
N ARG A 20 -35.02 -7.28 29.18
CA ARG A 20 -35.78 -7.73 28.00
C ARG A 20 -36.77 -6.66 27.54
N MET A 21 -37.59 -6.11 28.44
CA MET A 21 -38.55 -5.06 28.09
C MET A 21 -37.88 -3.78 27.57
N ILE A 22 -36.74 -3.38 28.13
CA ILE A 22 -35.99 -2.21 27.68
C ILE A 22 -35.47 -2.41 26.26
N LEU A 23 -34.84 -3.56 25.99
CA LEU A 23 -34.16 -3.84 24.73
C LEU A 23 -35.14 -4.20 23.60
N GLU A 24 -36.19 -4.97 23.87
CA GLU A 24 -37.19 -5.31 22.84
C GLU A 24 -37.93 -4.07 22.32
N ARG A 25 -38.17 -3.06 23.18
CA ARG A 25 -38.76 -1.77 22.77
C ARG A 25 -37.88 -0.98 21.80
N GLU A 26 -36.56 -1.15 21.85
CA GLU A 26 -35.60 -0.55 20.93
C GLU A 26 -35.33 -1.44 19.69
N GLY A 27 -36.05 -2.56 19.56
CA GLY A 27 -36.01 -3.43 18.38
C GLY A 27 -34.97 -4.55 18.43
N TYR A 28 -34.35 -4.81 19.58
CA TYR A 28 -33.44 -5.96 19.77
C TYR A 28 -34.22 -7.27 19.99
N THR A 29 -33.65 -8.38 19.54
CA THR A 29 -34.13 -9.72 19.91
C THR A 29 -33.38 -10.16 21.17
N VAL A 30 -34.08 -10.51 22.24
CA VAL A 30 -33.45 -10.80 23.53
C VAL A 30 -33.66 -12.24 23.96
N SER A 31 -32.57 -12.91 24.35
CA SER A 31 -32.59 -14.22 25.00
C SER A 31 -32.08 -14.07 26.42
N VAL A 32 -32.71 -14.74 27.39
CA VAL A 32 -32.34 -14.64 28.81
C VAL A 32 -32.09 -16.04 29.34
N CYS A 33 -30.90 -16.27 29.88
CA CYS A 33 -30.49 -17.46 30.60
C CYS A 33 -30.36 -17.11 32.08
N ARG A 34 -30.71 -18.05 32.97
CA ARG A 34 -30.64 -17.87 34.43
C ARG A 34 -29.41 -18.50 35.08
N SER A 35 -28.60 -19.20 34.29
CA SER A 35 -27.42 -19.92 34.74
C SER A 35 -26.40 -20.06 33.62
N MET A 36 -25.16 -20.39 33.96
CA MET A 36 -24.12 -20.74 32.99
C MET A 36 -24.48 -22.01 32.22
N ALA A 37 -25.10 -22.98 32.88
CA ALA A 37 -25.55 -24.22 32.25
C ALA A 37 -26.56 -23.94 31.12
N GLU A 38 -27.54 -23.06 31.37
CA GLU A 38 -28.49 -22.60 30.35
C GLU A 38 -27.80 -21.82 29.22
N PHE A 39 -26.84 -20.95 29.57
CA PHE A 39 -26.05 -20.23 28.58
C PHE A 39 -25.32 -21.19 27.63
N ARG A 40 -24.62 -22.19 28.17
CA ARG A 40 -23.86 -23.17 27.37
C ARG A 40 -24.75 -24.08 26.52
N ALA A 41 -25.96 -24.39 26.98
CA ALA A 41 -26.92 -25.19 26.25
C ALA A 41 -27.67 -24.38 25.16
N SER A 42 -27.58 -23.05 25.19
CA SER A 42 -28.33 -22.18 24.29
C SER A 42 -27.74 -22.17 22.88
N SER A 43 -28.59 -22.45 21.89
CA SER A 43 -28.25 -22.33 20.45
C SER A 43 -28.07 -20.88 20.00
N ASP A 44 -28.42 -19.91 20.86
CA ASP A 44 -28.36 -18.49 20.57
C ASP A 44 -26.97 -17.88 20.76
N VAL A 45 -26.07 -18.56 21.49
CA VAL A 45 -24.73 -18.04 21.81
C VAL A 45 -23.95 -17.70 20.55
N ALA A 46 -23.98 -18.58 19.53
CA ALA A 46 -23.27 -18.39 18.28
C ALA A 46 -23.83 -17.26 17.40
N ARG A 47 -25.04 -16.76 17.71
CA ARG A 47 -25.75 -15.73 16.94
C ARG A 47 -25.94 -14.43 17.72
N ALA A 48 -25.40 -14.33 18.93
CA ALA A 48 -25.51 -13.12 19.73
C ALA A 48 -24.59 -12.02 19.18
N ASP A 49 -25.14 -10.82 19.03
CA ASP A 49 -24.39 -9.61 18.67
C ASP A 49 -23.83 -8.90 19.90
N ALA A 50 -24.35 -9.17 21.10
CA ALA A 50 -23.81 -8.69 22.37
C ALA A 50 -24.26 -9.59 23.53
N PHE A 51 -23.48 -9.57 24.61
CA PHE A 51 -23.76 -10.30 25.85
C PHE A 51 -23.86 -9.36 27.05
N LEU A 52 -24.81 -9.63 27.94
CA LEU A 52 -24.94 -8.97 29.24
C LEU A 52 -24.84 -10.05 30.32
N PHE A 53 -23.76 -10.09 31.10
CA PHE A 53 -23.55 -11.14 32.11
C PHE A 53 -23.55 -10.55 33.51
N ASP A 54 -24.37 -11.12 34.40
CA ASP A 54 -24.19 -10.90 35.84
C ASP A 54 -22.84 -11.50 36.28
N MET A 55 -22.13 -10.78 37.12
CA MET A 55 -20.89 -11.25 37.73
C MET A 55 -21.10 -12.46 38.64
N ARG A 56 -22.24 -12.56 39.31
CA ARG A 56 -22.56 -13.68 40.19
C ARG A 56 -23.70 -14.48 39.59
N LEU A 57 -23.48 -15.77 39.40
CA LEU A 57 -24.47 -16.71 38.90
C LEU A 57 -24.59 -17.88 39.89
N PRO A 58 -25.72 -18.58 39.92
CA PRO A 58 -25.97 -19.69 40.86
C PRO A 58 -24.98 -20.85 40.69
N ASP A 59 -24.39 -20.98 39.51
CA ASP A 59 -23.47 -22.06 39.12
C ASP A 59 -22.04 -21.57 38.79
N GLY A 60 -21.69 -20.31 39.10
CA GLY A 60 -20.32 -19.80 38.98
C GLY A 60 -20.16 -18.27 38.89
N SER A 61 -19.00 -17.81 38.40
CA SER A 61 -18.70 -16.38 38.14
C SER A 61 -18.90 -15.97 36.67
N GLY A 62 -19.66 -14.91 36.40
CA GLY A 62 -19.83 -14.37 35.05
C GLY A 62 -18.52 -13.99 34.34
N ILE A 63 -17.45 -13.75 35.09
CA ILE A 63 -16.09 -13.53 34.54
C ILE A 63 -15.56 -14.79 33.84
N ASP A 64 -15.92 -15.98 34.32
CA ASP A 64 -15.53 -17.24 33.66
C ASP A 64 -16.30 -17.45 32.35
N LEU A 65 -17.56 -17.00 32.27
CA LEU A 65 -18.30 -16.93 31.00
C LEU A 65 -17.68 -15.93 30.03
N LEU A 66 -17.33 -14.73 30.51
CA LEU A 66 -16.62 -13.72 29.73
C LEU A 66 -15.34 -14.30 29.11
N ARG A 67 -14.51 -14.96 29.92
CA ARG A 67 -13.30 -15.64 29.44
C ARG A 67 -13.65 -16.69 28.41
N ALA A 68 -14.61 -17.58 28.68
CA ALA A 68 -14.99 -18.64 27.75
C ALA A 68 -15.44 -18.11 26.37
N VAL A 69 -16.22 -17.02 26.35
CA VAL A 69 -16.72 -16.40 25.11
C VAL A 69 -15.61 -15.65 24.37
N GLN A 70 -14.64 -15.07 25.07
CA GLN A 70 -13.50 -14.40 24.44
C GLN A 70 -12.50 -15.33 23.74
N HIS A 71 -12.48 -16.62 24.10
CA HIS A 71 -11.59 -17.61 23.47
C HIS A 71 -12.14 -18.17 22.15
N VAL A 72 -13.33 -17.72 21.71
CA VAL A 72 -13.96 -18.12 20.45
C VAL A 72 -13.81 -17.00 19.41
N ASP A 73 -13.41 -17.34 18.18
CA ASP A 73 -13.30 -16.40 17.07
C ASP A 73 -14.68 -15.80 16.70
N GLY A 74 -14.74 -14.49 16.41
CA GLY A 74 -16.00 -13.78 16.13
C GLY A 74 -16.62 -13.03 17.33
N ARG A 75 -15.75 -12.41 18.15
CA ARG A 75 -16.04 -11.75 19.45
C ARG A 75 -17.20 -10.74 19.40
N ALA A 76 -18.38 -11.12 19.87
CA ALA A 76 -19.40 -10.15 20.29
C ALA A 76 -18.99 -9.49 21.62
N PRO A 77 -19.23 -8.17 21.79
CA PRO A 77 -18.89 -7.46 23.01
C PRO A 77 -19.70 -7.97 24.22
N VAL A 78 -19.05 -8.00 25.38
CA VAL A 78 -19.65 -8.42 26.64
C VAL A 78 -19.70 -7.24 27.61
N ILE A 79 -20.86 -6.98 28.18
CA ILE A 79 -21.08 -5.99 29.24
C ILE A 79 -21.34 -6.75 30.54
N MET A 80 -20.56 -6.44 31.58
CA MET A 80 -20.74 -7.06 32.89
C MET A 80 -21.76 -6.28 33.71
N ILE A 81 -22.57 -6.98 34.50
CA ILE A 81 -23.57 -6.43 35.40
C ILE A 81 -23.23 -6.86 36.83
N SER A 82 -23.32 -5.97 37.81
CA SER A 82 -23.08 -6.30 39.22
C SER A 82 -24.08 -5.65 40.16
N GLY A 83 -24.45 -6.38 41.22
CA GLY A 83 -25.20 -5.85 42.36
C GLY A 83 -24.39 -5.01 43.36
N HIS A 84 -23.08 -5.22 43.45
CA HIS A 84 -22.17 -4.46 44.32
C HIS A 84 -21.16 -3.79 43.40
N GLY A 85 -21.38 -2.55 42.99
CA GLY A 85 -20.53 -1.84 42.03
C GLY A 85 -19.22 -1.34 42.65
N THR A 86 -18.41 -2.25 43.22
CA THR A 86 -17.10 -1.85 43.73
C THR A 86 -16.15 -1.52 42.56
N ILE A 87 -15.25 -0.57 42.77
CA ILE A 87 -14.20 -0.24 41.78
C ILE A 87 -13.35 -1.47 41.46
N ALA A 88 -13.11 -2.34 42.45
CA ALA A 88 -12.34 -3.56 42.28
C ALA A 88 -12.98 -4.50 41.24
N ASP A 89 -14.30 -4.68 41.31
CA ASP A 89 -15.05 -5.53 40.39
C ASP A 89 -15.04 -4.99 38.95
N ALA A 90 -15.23 -3.67 38.79
CA ALA A 90 -15.15 -3.02 37.48
C ALA A 90 -13.75 -3.18 36.85
N VAL A 91 -12.69 -3.01 37.66
CA VAL A 91 -11.30 -3.20 37.21
C VAL A 91 -11.05 -4.65 36.81
N GLU A 92 -11.58 -5.63 37.56
CA GLU A 92 -11.44 -7.04 37.22
C GLU A 92 -12.16 -7.40 35.91
N ALA A 93 -13.39 -6.92 35.73
CA ALA A 93 -14.17 -7.09 34.51
C ALA A 93 -13.44 -6.53 33.27
N THR A 94 -12.92 -5.31 33.36
CA THR A 94 -12.16 -4.69 32.25
C THR A 94 -10.86 -5.45 31.97
N ARG A 95 -10.13 -5.91 32.99
CA ARG A 95 -8.93 -6.74 32.81
C ARG A 95 -9.23 -8.09 32.18
N ALA A 96 -10.38 -8.68 32.50
CA ALA A 96 -10.89 -9.88 31.87
C ALA A 96 -11.47 -9.61 30.47
N GLY A 97 -11.43 -8.36 29.98
CA GLY A 97 -11.76 -7.96 28.61
C GLY A 97 -13.24 -7.65 28.35
N ALA A 98 -14.02 -7.38 29.40
CA ALA A 98 -15.36 -6.81 29.24
C ALA A 98 -15.26 -5.46 28.50
N PHE A 99 -16.24 -5.18 27.64
CA PHE A 99 -16.33 -3.89 26.95
C PHE A 99 -16.71 -2.78 27.92
N ASP A 100 -17.67 -3.03 28.79
CA ASP A 100 -18.17 -2.08 29.78
C ASP A 100 -18.75 -2.80 31.01
N PHE A 101 -19.07 -2.05 32.05
CA PHE A 101 -19.58 -2.52 33.32
C PHE A 101 -20.78 -1.68 33.78
N LEU A 102 -21.85 -2.34 34.23
CA LEU A 102 -23.08 -1.71 34.71
C LEU A 102 -23.40 -2.13 36.15
N GLU A 103 -23.59 -1.15 37.02
CA GLU A 103 -24.03 -1.36 38.40
C GLU A 103 -25.56 -1.39 38.51
N LYS A 104 -26.11 -2.40 39.21
CA LYS A 104 -27.53 -2.47 39.60
C LYS A 104 -27.80 -1.41 40.70
N PRO A 105 -28.89 -0.63 40.65
CA PRO A 105 -30.06 -0.81 39.79
C PRO A 105 -29.85 -0.26 38.37
N LEU A 106 -30.26 -1.06 37.38
CA LEU A 106 -30.10 -0.76 35.96
C LEU A 106 -31.14 0.26 35.48
N SER A 107 -30.68 1.43 35.05
CA SER A 107 -31.53 2.42 34.35
C SER A 107 -31.57 2.15 32.86
N ARG A 108 -32.72 2.39 32.21
CA ARG A 108 -32.88 2.28 30.74
C ARG A 108 -31.78 3.01 29.97
N GLU A 109 -31.48 4.26 30.32
CA GLU A 109 -30.51 5.08 29.59
C GLU A 109 -29.09 4.47 29.61
N LYS A 110 -28.59 4.10 30.79
CA LYS A 110 -27.26 3.47 30.93
C LYS A 110 -27.13 2.19 30.12
N VAL A 111 -28.13 1.31 30.16
CA VAL A 111 -28.13 0.04 29.42
C VAL A 111 -28.07 0.30 27.91
N LEU A 112 -28.87 1.24 27.41
CA LEU A 112 -28.92 1.55 25.98
C LEU A 112 -27.64 2.23 25.48
N VAL A 113 -27.06 3.15 26.25
CA VAL A 113 -25.79 3.81 25.90
C VAL A 113 -24.64 2.80 25.85
N ALA A 114 -24.49 1.98 26.90
CA ALA A 114 -23.44 0.97 26.96
C ALA A 114 -23.57 -0.05 25.82
N LEU A 115 -24.77 -0.57 25.58
CA LEU A 115 -25.03 -1.52 24.49
C LEU A 115 -24.81 -0.91 23.11
N LYS A 116 -25.23 0.35 22.88
CA LYS A 116 -25.03 1.03 21.60
C LYS A 116 -23.55 1.22 21.31
N ASN A 117 -22.78 1.72 22.28
CA ASN A 117 -21.34 1.91 22.14
C ASN A 117 -20.62 0.58 21.87
N ALA A 118 -21.02 -0.49 22.57
CA ALA A 118 -20.48 -1.84 22.40
C ALA A 118 -20.67 -2.34 20.96
N LEU A 119 -21.90 -2.26 20.46
CA LEU A 119 -22.26 -2.72 19.12
C LEU A 119 -21.65 -1.85 18.01
N GLU A 120 -21.50 -0.55 18.24
CA GLU A 120 -20.85 0.35 17.29
C GLU A 120 -19.34 0.08 17.20
N HIS A 121 -18.67 -0.12 18.33
CA HIS A 121 -17.26 -0.49 18.36
C HIS A 121 -17.01 -1.83 17.65
N ASP A 122 -17.83 -2.85 17.93
CA ASP A 122 -17.74 -4.14 17.23
C ASP A 122 -18.00 -3.99 15.72
N HIS A 123 -19.00 -3.19 15.32
CA HIS A 123 -19.24 -2.92 13.90
C HIS A 123 -18.03 -2.25 13.22
N LEU A 124 -17.46 -1.22 13.85
CA LEU A 124 -16.26 -0.55 13.34
C LEU A 124 -15.05 -1.49 13.29
N ARG A 125 -14.89 -2.36 14.28
CA ARG A 125 -13.81 -3.36 14.32
C ARG A 125 -13.95 -4.37 13.19
N ARG A 126 -15.13 -4.95 13.02
CA ARG A 126 -15.44 -5.90 11.93
C ARG A 126 -15.31 -5.24 10.58
N GLU A 127 -15.74 -3.99 10.44
CA GLU A 127 -15.55 -3.24 9.20
C GLU A 127 -14.07 -2.96 8.95
N ASN A 128 -13.27 -2.66 9.98
CA ASN A 128 -11.82 -2.51 9.83
C ASN A 128 -11.14 -3.83 9.45
N GLU A 129 -11.51 -4.95 10.07
CA GLU A 129 -11.05 -6.30 9.73
C GLU A 129 -11.44 -6.65 8.28
N ARG A 130 -12.71 -6.44 7.92
CA ARG A 130 -13.22 -6.64 6.55
C ARG A 130 -12.51 -5.75 5.53
N LEU A 131 -12.27 -4.48 5.86
CA LEU A 131 -11.52 -3.57 4.99
C LEU A 131 -10.06 -4.00 4.87
N ARG A 132 -9.43 -4.49 5.94
CA ARG A 132 -8.09 -5.08 5.89
C ARG A 132 -8.05 -6.35 5.03
N GLU A 133 -9.07 -7.19 5.10
CA GLU A 133 -9.22 -8.38 4.27
C GLU A 133 -9.51 -8.04 2.79
N LEU A 134 -10.37 -7.04 2.52
CA LEU A 134 -10.70 -6.55 1.18
C LEU A 134 -9.53 -5.82 0.51
N VAL A 135 -8.66 -5.19 1.29
CA VAL A 135 -7.37 -4.66 0.82
C VAL A 135 -6.41 -5.81 0.45
N GLY A 136 -6.77 -7.06 0.76
CA GLY A 136 -6.05 -8.27 0.39
C GLY A 136 -4.95 -8.63 1.40
N ALA A 137 -4.58 -9.91 1.44
CA ALA A 137 -3.26 -10.28 1.94
C ALA A 137 -2.25 -9.41 1.19
N GLY A 138 -1.59 -8.49 1.89
CA GLY A 138 -0.75 -7.46 1.26
C GLY A 138 0.19 -8.06 0.22
N SER A 139 0.47 -7.30 -0.84
CA SER A 139 1.32 -7.73 -1.95
C SER A 139 2.54 -8.51 -1.47
N GLN A 140 2.67 -9.76 -1.92
CA GLN A 140 3.71 -10.66 -1.48
C GLN A 140 5.04 -10.28 -2.13
N MET A 141 6.12 -10.37 -1.35
CA MET A 141 7.47 -10.25 -1.90
C MET A 141 7.87 -11.57 -2.53
N ILE A 142 7.88 -11.60 -3.86
CA ILE A 142 8.25 -12.78 -4.66
C ILE A 142 9.67 -12.58 -5.22
N GLY A 143 10.53 -13.58 -5.01
CA GLY A 143 11.86 -13.63 -5.60
C GLY A 143 12.81 -14.52 -4.80
N SER A 144 13.65 -15.25 -5.52
CA SER A 144 14.71 -16.13 -5.01
C SER A 144 16.10 -15.77 -5.55
N SER A 145 16.19 -14.78 -6.43
CA SER A 145 17.48 -14.34 -6.98
C SER A 145 18.43 -13.87 -5.87
N PRO A 146 19.73 -14.18 -5.96
CA PRO A 146 20.71 -13.73 -4.97
C PRO A 146 20.74 -12.21 -4.79
N ALA A 147 20.49 -11.45 -5.87
CA ALA A 147 20.44 -9.99 -5.80
C ALA A 147 19.27 -9.48 -4.96
N PHE A 148 18.08 -10.07 -5.14
CA PHE A 148 16.90 -9.72 -4.36
C PHE A 148 17.04 -10.15 -2.89
N LEU A 149 17.53 -11.38 -2.64
CA LEU A 149 17.74 -11.90 -1.29
C LEU A 149 18.71 -11.04 -0.49
N ARG A 150 19.79 -10.52 -1.10
CA ARG A 150 20.69 -9.57 -0.44
C ARG A 150 19.99 -8.27 -0.04
N ALA A 151 19.18 -7.69 -0.94
CA ALA A 151 18.43 -6.48 -0.62
C ALA A 151 17.41 -6.71 0.51
N LEU A 152 16.75 -7.88 0.50
CA LEU A 152 15.81 -8.29 1.53
C LEU A 152 16.49 -8.51 2.90
N GLU A 153 17.67 -9.13 2.92
CA GLU A 153 18.48 -9.33 4.13
C GLU A 153 18.92 -7.99 4.71
N GLN A 154 19.45 -7.08 3.88
CA GLN A 154 19.82 -5.73 4.30
C GLN A 154 18.62 -4.97 4.88
N ALA A 155 17.45 -5.07 4.25
CA ALA A 155 16.22 -4.46 4.74
C ALA A 155 15.79 -5.05 6.10
N SER A 156 15.89 -6.37 6.25
CA SER A 156 15.59 -7.08 7.50
C SER A 156 16.54 -6.67 8.64
N MET A 157 17.83 -6.48 8.34
CA MET A 157 18.80 -5.98 9.32
C MET A 157 18.50 -4.53 9.71
N ALA A 158 18.23 -3.66 8.73
CA ALA A 158 17.89 -2.26 8.98
C ALA A 158 16.60 -2.10 9.80
N ALA A 159 15.62 -2.99 9.61
CA ALA A 159 14.34 -2.98 10.32
C ALA A 159 14.49 -3.02 11.85
N ARG A 160 15.53 -3.70 12.37
CA ARG A 160 15.77 -3.91 13.81
C ARG A 160 16.13 -2.64 14.60
N SER A 161 16.39 -1.53 13.92
CA SER A 161 16.75 -0.24 14.53
C SER A 161 15.74 0.85 14.15
N ASP A 162 15.87 2.03 14.74
CA ASP A 162 15.17 3.26 14.36
C ASP A 162 15.89 4.03 13.23
N ALA A 163 16.96 3.47 12.67
CA ALA A 163 17.73 4.10 11.61
C ALA A 163 16.87 4.37 10.37
N ARG A 164 17.14 5.51 9.74
CA ARG A 164 16.51 5.94 8.49
C ARG A 164 17.08 5.13 7.33
N VAL A 165 16.19 4.69 6.44
CA VAL A 165 16.55 3.85 5.31
C VAL A 165 16.27 4.61 4.02
N LEU A 166 17.22 4.56 3.08
CA LEU A 166 17.06 5.09 1.73
C LEU A 166 17.03 3.93 0.74
N LEU A 167 15.88 3.69 0.13
CA LEU A 167 15.70 2.68 -0.91
C LEU A 167 16.00 3.28 -2.29
N ILE A 168 17.00 2.74 -2.97
CA ILE A 168 17.46 3.22 -4.27
C ILE A 168 17.15 2.18 -5.33
N GLY A 169 16.43 2.57 -6.37
CA GLY A 169 16.16 1.66 -7.48
C GLY A 169 15.18 2.24 -8.46
N GLU A 170 15.14 1.66 -9.66
CA GLU A 170 14.27 2.11 -10.74
C GLU A 170 12.78 2.08 -10.37
N SER A 171 11.95 2.74 -11.18
CA SER A 171 10.51 2.68 -11.00
C SER A 171 10.01 1.25 -11.21
N GLY A 172 9.10 0.79 -10.34
CA GLY A 172 8.49 -0.55 -10.44
C GLY A 172 9.36 -1.71 -9.95
N THR A 173 10.47 -1.48 -9.25
CA THR A 173 11.32 -2.56 -8.68
C THR A 173 10.78 -3.17 -7.37
N GLY A 174 9.82 -2.50 -6.72
CA GLY A 174 9.24 -2.95 -5.46
C GLY A 174 9.74 -2.21 -4.21
N LYS A 175 10.26 -0.99 -4.35
CA LYS A 175 10.71 -0.15 -3.22
C LYS A 175 9.65 0.01 -2.13
N GLU A 176 8.39 0.23 -2.51
CA GLU A 176 7.27 0.35 -1.57
C GLU A 176 7.05 -0.94 -0.75
N LEU A 177 7.09 -2.12 -1.39
CA LEU A 177 6.96 -3.41 -0.70
C LEU A 177 8.10 -3.65 0.29
N LEU A 178 9.31 -3.25 -0.09
CA LEU A 178 10.47 -3.37 0.79
C LEU A 178 10.36 -2.40 1.98
N ALA A 179 9.81 -1.20 1.79
CA ALA A 179 9.53 -0.25 2.87
C ALA A 179 8.47 -0.78 3.85
N GLU A 180 7.39 -1.39 3.34
CA GLU A 180 6.40 -2.08 4.18
C GLU A 180 7.01 -3.23 4.97
N HIS A 181 7.89 -4.00 4.35
CA HIS A 181 8.60 -5.08 5.02
C HIS A 181 9.48 -4.56 6.16
N ILE A 182 10.21 -3.46 5.94
CA ILE A 182 11.01 -2.79 6.97
C ILE A 182 10.11 -2.35 8.12
N HIS A 183 8.97 -1.70 7.84
CA HIS A 183 8.04 -1.25 8.87
C HIS A 183 7.52 -2.42 9.72
N ARG A 184 7.03 -3.48 9.07
CA ARG A 184 6.45 -4.66 9.73
C ARG A 184 7.43 -5.38 10.66
N LEU A 185 8.73 -5.37 10.34
CA LEU A 185 9.77 -6.00 11.17
C LEU A 185 10.40 -5.05 12.19
N SER A 186 9.91 -3.81 12.28
CA SER A 186 10.50 -2.78 13.14
C SER A 186 9.81 -2.65 14.50
N PRO A 187 10.46 -1.99 15.48
CA PRO A 187 9.81 -1.60 16.74
C PRO A 187 8.56 -0.72 16.55
N PHE A 188 8.40 -0.10 15.38
CA PHE A 188 7.28 0.79 15.04
C PHE A 188 6.11 0.04 14.36
N ALA A 189 6.18 -1.29 14.21
CA ALA A 189 5.20 -2.07 13.45
C ALA A 189 3.75 -1.95 13.94
N ALA A 190 3.54 -1.68 15.24
CA ALA A 190 2.21 -1.45 15.81
C ALA A 190 1.63 -0.07 15.45
N GLY A 191 2.49 0.88 15.08
CA GLY A 191 2.11 2.23 14.66
C GLY A 191 1.68 2.32 13.19
N PRO A 192 1.16 3.48 12.77
CA PRO A 192 0.71 3.69 11.41
C PRO A 192 1.87 3.62 10.40
N PHE A 193 1.58 3.10 9.20
CA PHE A 193 2.49 3.18 8.04
C PHE A 193 1.89 4.13 7.01
N VAL A 194 2.33 5.39 7.02
CA VAL A 194 1.81 6.43 6.14
C VAL A 194 2.69 6.54 4.91
N LYS A 195 2.08 6.48 3.73
CA LYS A 195 2.79 6.59 2.44
C LYS A 195 2.53 7.95 1.80
N VAL A 196 3.57 8.54 1.22
CA VAL A 196 3.50 9.79 0.45
C VAL A 196 4.35 9.64 -0.79
N ASN A 197 3.74 9.82 -1.96
CA ASN A 197 4.48 9.93 -3.21
C ASN A 197 4.71 11.42 -3.51
N CYS A 198 5.96 11.85 -3.43
CA CYS A 198 6.32 13.26 -3.56
C CYS A 198 6.14 13.77 -5.00
N ALA A 199 6.26 12.89 -6.00
CA ALA A 199 6.09 13.23 -7.41
C ALA A 199 4.60 13.35 -7.83
N ALA A 200 3.69 12.70 -7.11
CA ALA A 200 2.25 12.71 -7.43
C ALA A 200 1.51 13.93 -6.89
N ILE A 201 2.11 14.67 -5.94
CA ILE A 201 1.48 15.82 -5.28
C ILE A 201 1.99 17.10 -5.95
N PRO A 202 1.10 18.04 -6.35
CA PRO A 202 1.52 19.33 -6.85
C PRO A 202 2.48 20.04 -5.88
N THR A 203 3.52 20.68 -6.41
CA THR A 203 4.57 21.34 -5.62
C THR A 203 4.02 22.38 -4.63
N GLU A 204 2.93 23.05 -4.99
CA GLU A 204 2.22 24.02 -4.13
C GLU A 204 1.58 23.36 -2.88
N LEU A 205 1.22 22.08 -2.98
CA LEU A 205 0.43 21.35 -1.97
C LEU A 205 1.25 20.39 -1.11
N ILE A 206 2.45 20.01 -1.53
CA ILE A 206 3.27 19.01 -0.82
C ILE A 206 3.59 19.44 0.62
N GLU A 207 3.81 20.72 0.89
CA GLU A 207 4.05 21.21 2.25
C GLU A 207 2.81 21.06 3.13
N SER A 208 1.64 21.41 2.60
CA SER A 208 0.37 21.23 3.30
C SER A 208 0.04 19.75 3.51
N GLU A 209 0.35 18.87 2.56
CA GLU A 209 0.15 17.43 2.74
C GLU A 209 1.12 16.88 3.80
N LEU A 210 2.41 17.17 3.72
CA LEU A 210 3.41 16.63 4.67
C LEU A 210 3.23 17.18 6.09
N PHE A 211 3.07 18.50 6.23
CA PHE A 211 3.12 19.20 7.52
C PHE A 211 1.75 19.71 7.99
N GLY A 212 0.70 19.60 7.18
CA GLY A 212 -0.61 20.12 7.53
C GLY A 212 -0.69 21.64 7.38
N HIS A 213 -1.87 22.19 7.61
CA HIS A 213 -2.12 23.63 7.51
C HIS A 213 -3.12 24.12 8.54
N GLU A 214 -2.97 25.37 8.94
CA GLU A 214 -3.96 26.10 9.72
C GLU A 214 -5.03 26.73 8.83
N LYS A 215 -6.19 27.02 9.43
CA LYS A 215 -7.29 27.70 8.73
C LYS A 215 -6.83 29.07 8.19
N GLY A 216 -7.07 29.32 6.91
CA GLY A 216 -6.72 30.60 6.27
C GLY A 216 -5.25 30.78 5.88
N SER A 217 -4.44 29.73 5.97
CA SER A 217 -3.01 29.77 5.61
C SER A 217 -2.72 29.98 4.11
N PHE A 218 -3.68 29.64 3.23
CA PHE A 218 -3.65 29.93 1.80
C PHE A 218 -5.07 29.99 1.22
N THR A 219 -5.20 30.44 -0.03
CA THR A 219 -6.49 30.50 -0.74
C THR A 219 -7.08 29.10 -0.91
N GLY A 220 -8.18 28.82 -0.22
CA GLY A 220 -8.83 27.49 -0.20
C GLY A 220 -8.67 26.72 1.12
N ALA A 221 -7.88 27.22 2.08
CA ALA A 221 -7.73 26.63 3.41
C ALA A 221 -8.96 26.90 4.30
N ALA A 222 -10.08 26.24 4.00
CA ALA A 222 -11.37 26.44 4.69
C ALA A 222 -11.34 26.00 6.18
N GLY A 223 -10.48 25.04 6.52
CA GLY A 223 -10.32 24.51 7.86
C GLY A 223 -8.87 24.13 8.14
N MET A 224 -8.60 23.70 9.38
CA MET A 224 -7.30 23.14 9.76
C MET A 224 -7.23 21.67 9.32
N ARG A 225 -6.07 21.23 8.84
CA ARG A 225 -5.83 19.85 8.41
C ARG A 225 -4.50 19.35 8.95
N ARG A 226 -4.53 18.14 9.53
CA ARG A 226 -3.34 17.44 10.02
C ARG A 226 -2.48 16.94 8.85
N GLY A 227 -1.16 17.09 9.00
CA GLY A 227 -0.18 16.62 8.01
C GLY A 227 0.13 15.13 8.11
N LYS A 228 0.80 14.59 7.08
CA LYS A 228 1.25 13.18 7.05
C LYS A 228 2.21 12.83 8.18
N PHE A 229 3.04 13.78 8.62
CA PHE A 229 3.89 13.57 9.82
C PHE A 229 3.06 13.35 11.09
N GLU A 230 1.98 14.12 11.30
CA GLU A 230 1.10 13.92 12.46
C GLU A 230 0.32 12.62 12.38
N LEU A 231 -0.04 12.19 11.16
CA LEU A 231 -0.76 10.93 10.93
C LEU A 231 0.16 9.71 11.09
N ALA A 232 1.48 9.90 10.92
CA ALA A 232 2.49 8.85 11.04
C ALA A 232 3.09 8.75 12.44
N ASP A 233 2.62 9.56 13.39
CA ASP A 233 3.17 9.62 14.75
C ASP A 233 3.12 8.25 15.44
N ALA A 234 4.19 7.93 16.19
CA ALA A 234 4.48 6.62 16.77
C ALA A 234 4.60 5.45 15.76
N GLY A 235 4.68 5.75 14.46
CA GLY A 235 4.80 4.77 13.38
C GLY A 235 5.93 5.12 12.41
N ALA A 236 5.66 4.92 11.12
CA ALA A 236 6.60 5.24 10.06
C ALA A 236 5.96 6.01 8.90
N LEU A 237 6.76 6.90 8.31
CA LEU A 237 6.43 7.67 7.11
C LEU A 237 7.31 7.20 5.97
N PHE A 238 6.68 6.69 4.91
CA PHE A 238 7.33 6.34 3.66
C PHE A 238 7.24 7.50 2.66
N LEU A 239 8.39 8.05 2.30
CA LEU A 239 8.54 9.12 1.32
C LEU A 239 9.04 8.52 0.00
N ASP A 240 8.11 8.26 -0.93
CA ASP A 240 8.44 7.80 -2.27
C ASP A 240 8.82 8.97 -3.18
N GLU A 241 9.80 8.72 -4.05
CA GLU A 241 10.42 9.69 -4.95
C GLU A 241 10.88 10.99 -4.24
N ILE A 242 11.62 10.84 -3.14
CA ILE A 242 12.12 11.98 -2.33
C ILE A 242 12.96 12.99 -3.15
N GLY A 243 13.59 12.52 -4.24
CA GLY A 243 14.36 13.36 -5.15
C GLY A 243 13.54 14.41 -5.92
N ASP A 244 12.21 14.32 -5.89
CA ASP A 244 11.30 15.27 -6.54
C ASP A 244 10.78 16.37 -5.61
N LEU A 245 11.21 16.40 -4.34
CA LEU A 245 10.90 17.50 -3.43
C LEU A 245 11.55 18.81 -3.87
N HIS A 246 10.80 19.91 -3.78
CA HIS A 246 11.35 21.25 -4.00
C HIS A 246 12.15 21.76 -2.79
N ALA A 247 12.98 22.77 -3.01
CA ALA A 247 13.95 23.26 -2.03
C ALA A 247 13.33 23.67 -0.68
N ALA A 248 12.15 24.30 -0.67
CA ALA A 248 11.49 24.72 0.58
C ALA A 248 10.99 23.51 1.39
N SER A 249 10.44 22.49 0.73
CA SER A 249 10.07 21.23 1.39
C SER A 249 11.28 20.46 1.91
N GLN A 250 12.39 20.47 1.18
CA GLN A 250 13.64 19.85 1.65
C GLN A 250 14.14 20.48 2.95
N ALA A 251 14.08 21.81 3.07
CA ALA A 251 14.49 22.53 4.29
C ALA A 251 13.59 22.18 5.49
N LYS A 252 12.26 22.14 5.30
CA LYS A 252 11.34 21.74 6.38
C LYS A 252 11.51 20.28 6.77
N LEU A 253 11.66 19.38 5.78
CA LEU A 253 11.91 17.96 6.04
C LEU A 253 13.18 17.75 6.85
N LEU A 254 14.27 18.45 6.51
CA LEU A 254 15.52 18.41 7.26
C LEU A 254 15.29 18.75 8.74
N ARG A 255 14.53 19.82 9.03
CA ARG A 255 14.22 20.24 10.40
C ARG A 255 13.49 19.15 11.19
N VAL A 256 12.49 18.52 10.59
CA VAL A 256 11.74 17.42 11.25
C VAL A 256 12.65 16.22 11.50
N LEU A 257 13.52 15.88 10.56
CA LEU A 257 14.51 14.83 10.72
C LEU A 257 15.63 15.18 11.73
N GLN A 258 15.77 16.44 12.11
CA GLN A 258 16.76 16.87 13.10
C GLN A 258 16.17 16.95 14.50
N GLU A 259 15.04 17.63 14.63
CA GLU A 259 14.44 18.03 15.91
C GLU A 259 13.29 17.11 16.32
N GLY A 260 12.66 16.40 15.39
CA GLY A 260 11.39 15.70 15.64
C GLY A 260 10.21 16.67 15.76
N GLU A 261 10.38 17.92 15.33
CA GLU A 261 9.40 18.99 15.50
C GLU A 261 9.17 19.76 14.20
N PHE A 262 7.96 20.30 14.04
CA PHE A 262 7.62 21.20 12.93
C PHE A 262 6.44 22.11 13.26
N HIS A 263 6.13 23.01 12.32
CA HIS A 263 4.96 23.88 12.36
C HIS A 263 4.09 23.58 11.15
N ARG A 264 2.77 23.66 11.32
CA ARG A 264 1.84 23.62 10.19
C ARG A 264 2.05 24.83 9.29
N VAL A 265 1.65 24.72 8.03
CA VAL A 265 1.65 25.88 7.11
C VAL A 265 0.73 26.97 7.68
N GLY A 266 1.29 28.17 7.87
CA GLY A 266 0.58 29.32 8.46
C GLY A 266 0.37 29.26 9.97
N GLY A 267 0.93 28.27 10.67
CA GLY A 267 0.84 28.13 12.13
C GLY A 267 2.16 28.41 12.84
N GLU A 268 2.07 28.83 14.10
CA GLU A 268 3.23 29.04 14.99
C GLU A 268 3.32 27.99 16.11
N GLN A 269 2.32 27.10 16.21
CA GLN A 269 2.34 26.02 17.19
C GLN A 269 3.37 24.96 16.79
N THR A 270 4.35 24.72 17.67
CA THR A 270 5.30 23.63 17.52
C THR A 270 4.63 22.28 17.80
N ILE A 271 4.79 21.35 16.86
CA ILE A 271 4.25 20.00 16.92
C ILE A 271 5.42 19.02 17.00
N ARG A 272 5.42 18.16 18.02
CA ARG A 272 6.42 17.09 18.19
C ARG A 272 5.85 15.78 17.68
N VAL A 273 6.65 15.02 16.93
CA VAL A 273 6.29 13.69 16.45
C VAL A 273 7.47 12.72 16.58
N SER A 274 7.17 11.46 16.86
CA SER A 274 8.14 10.36 16.85
C SER A 274 7.83 9.47 15.65
N VAL A 275 8.53 9.70 14.53
CA VAL A 275 8.26 9.03 13.25
C VAL A 275 9.55 8.47 12.68
N ARG A 276 9.54 7.18 12.36
CA ARG A 276 10.59 6.58 11.55
C ARG A 276 10.40 6.95 10.08
N VAL A 277 11.39 7.56 9.46
CA VAL A 277 11.33 7.92 8.04
C VAL A 277 12.04 6.87 7.18
N ILE A 278 11.32 6.34 6.20
CA ILE A 278 11.85 5.47 5.14
C ILE A 278 11.68 6.23 3.82
N SER A 279 12.75 6.42 3.08
CA SER A 279 12.73 7.20 1.83
C SER A 279 13.01 6.29 0.63
N ALA A 280 12.46 6.62 -0.53
CA ALA A 280 12.75 5.95 -1.78
C ALA A 280 13.01 6.95 -2.91
N THR A 281 13.83 6.55 -3.88
CA THR A 281 14.15 7.36 -5.07
C THR A 281 14.54 6.47 -6.24
N ASN A 282 14.12 6.85 -7.44
CA ASN A 282 14.67 6.33 -8.69
C ASN A 282 15.79 7.20 -9.29
N ARG A 283 16.03 8.38 -8.71
CA ARG A 283 17.03 9.36 -9.15
C ARG A 283 18.33 9.22 -8.37
N ASP A 284 19.43 9.58 -9.02
CA ASP A 284 20.73 9.72 -8.36
C ASP A 284 20.76 11.01 -7.52
N LEU A 285 20.55 10.89 -6.21
CA LEU A 285 20.56 12.03 -5.30
C LEU A 285 21.93 12.70 -5.24
N SER A 286 23.03 11.96 -5.41
CA SER A 286 24.38 12.54 -5.40
C SER A 286 24.60 13.49 -6.57
N ALA A 287 24.09 13.11 -7.76
CA ALA A 287 24.08 13.98 -8.93
C ALA A 287 23.16 15.20 -8.75
N LEU A 288 22.03 15.06 -8.04
CA LEU A 288 21.15 16.19 -7.73
C LEU A 288 21.77 17.16 -6.73
N VAL A 289 22.54 16.66 -5.76
CA VAL A 289 23.33 17.49 -4.84
C VAL A 289 24.38 18.30 -5.62
N ALA A 290 25.14 17.66 -6.51
CA ALA A 290 26.13 18.34 -7.35
C ALA A 290 25.50 19.41 -8.26
N GLN A 291 24.23 19.25 -8.65
CA GLN A 291 23.46 20.22 -9.43
C GLN A 291 22.76 21.31 -8.60
N GLY A 292 22.88 21.29 -7.26
CA GLY A 292 22.16 22.21 -6.37
C GLY A 292 20.65 22.02 -6.34
N LYS A 293 20.14 20.87 -6.82
CA LYS A 293 18.70 20.53 -6.86
C LYS A 293 18.24 19.76 -5.62
N PHE A 294 19.18 19.16 -4.89
CA PHE A 294 18.92 18.48 -3.63
C PHE A 294 19.92 18.96 -2.59
N ARG A 295 19.47 19.23 -1.37
CA ARG A 295 20.37 19.71 -0.31
C ARG A 295 21.28 18.59 0.19
N GLU A 296 22.56 18.91 0.32
CA GLU A 296 23.58 17.99 0.80
C GLU A 296 23.33 17.54 2.25
N ASP A 297 22.94 18.46 3.13
CA ASP A 297 22.61 18.18 4.53
C ASP A 297 21.44 17.19 4.67
N LEU A 298 20.40 17.35 3.85
CA LEU A 298 19.27 16.43 3.79
C LEU A 298 19.69 15.05 3.27
N TYR A 299 20.53 15.00 2.23
CA TYR A 299 21.03 13.73 1.65
C TYR A 299 21.69 12.87 2.73
N TYR A 300 22.60 13.44 3.51
CA TYR A 300 23.25 12.71 4.61
C TYR A 300 22.26 12.32 5.73
N ARG A 301 21.19 13.09 5.95
CA ARG A 301 20.19 12.80 6.98
C ARG A 301 19.24 11.67 6.60
N VAL A 302 18.94 11.50 5.31
CA VAL A 302 18.05 10.43 4.80
C VAL A 302 18.82 9.16 4.39
N SER A 303 20.06 9.31 3.91
CA SER A 303 20.89 8.21 3.42
C SER A 303 21.74 7.54 4.52
N VAL A 304 21.14 7.26 5.68
CA VAL A 304 21.85 6.61 6.79
C VAL A 304 22.11 5.13 6.48
N VAL A 305 21.08 4.41 6.03
CA VAL A 305 21.20 3.03 5.53
C VAL A 305 20.69 2.98 4.08
N PRO A 306 21.57 3.16 3.08
CA PRO A 306 21.18 3.02 1.68
C PRO A 306 21.06 1.54 1.29
N ILE A 307 19.93 1.18 0.68
CA ILE A 307 19.66 -0.18 0.19
C ILE A 307 19.29 -0.10 -1.29
N ARG A 308 20.05 -0.78 -2.14
CA ARG A 308 19.75 -0.87 -3.57
C ARG A 308 18.75 -1.99 -3.83
N VAL A 309 17.62 -1.64 -4.44
CA VAL A 309 16.62 -2.59 -4.93
C VAL A 309 16.97 -2.95 -6.38
N PRO A 310 17.29 -4.22 -6.69
CA PRO A 310 17.74 -4.62 -8.02
C PRO A 310 16.63 -4.46 -9.07
N ALA A 311 17.04 -4.10 -10.29
CA ALA A 311 16.14 -4.06 -11.43
C ALA A 311 15.76 -5.49 -11.86
N LEU A 312 14.62 -5.67 -12.54
CA LEU A 312 14.11 -6.99 -12.94
C LEU A 312 15.09 -7.73 -13.88
N ARG A 313 15.77 -7.00 -14.76
CA ARG A 313 16.87 -7.54 -15.61
C ARG A 313 18.06 -8.10 -14.85
N GLU A 314 18.25 -7.72 -13.58
CA GLU A 314 19.32 -8.22 -12.71
C GLU A 314 18.90 -9.47 -11.94
N ARG A 315 17.63 -9.89 -12.11
CA ARG A 315 17.01 -11.04 -11.44
C ARG A 315 16.05 -11.81 -12.37
N PRO A 316 16.50 -12.25 -13.56
CA PRO A 316 15.64 -12.94 -14.52
C PRO A 316 14.99 -14.21 -13.96
N GLN A 317 15.65 -14.89 -13.01
CA GLN A 317 15.11 -16.10 -12.36
C GLN A 317 13.82 -15.83 -11.57
N ASP A 318 13.54 -14.58 -11.20
CA ASP A 318 12.33 -14.20 -10.47
C ASP A 318 11.15 -13.94 -11.41
N ILE A 319 11.37 -13.79 -12.72
CA ILE A 319 10.33 -13.39 -13.69
C ILE A 319 9.20 -14.41 -13.77
N ARG A 320 9.53 -15.71 -13.82
CA ARG A 320 8.54 -16.78 -13.85
C ARG A 320 7.61 -16.75 -12.64
N ALA A 321 8.18 -16.78 -11.44
CA ALA A 321 7.40 -16.76 -10.20
C ALA A 321 6.56 -15.47 -10.07
N LEU A 322 7.10 -14.32 -10.49
CA LEU A 322 6.38 -13.05 -10.52
C LEU A 322 5.20 -13.10 -11.52
N ALA A 323 5.40 -13.64 -12.72
CA ALA A 323 4.36 -13.74 -13.73
C ALA A 323 3.23 -14.67 -13.29
N GLU A 324 3.55 -15.83 -12.73
CA GLU A 324 2.58 -16.77 -12.16
C GLU A 324 1.79 -16.12 -11.02
N TYR A 325 2.47 -15.42 -10.10
CA TYR A 325 1.82 -14.68 -9.01
C TYR A 325 0.86 -13.61 -9.54
N PHE A 326 1.31 -12.76 -10.47
CA PHE A 326 0.46 -11.69 -11.03
C PHE A 326 -0.75 -12.24 -11.78
N LEU A 327 -0.60 -13.36 -12.49
CA LEU A 327 -1.71 -14.02 -13.17
C LEU A 327 -2.74 -14.56 -12.17
N GLY A 328 -2.29 -15.30 -11.16
CA GLY A 328 -3.18 -15.87 -10.14
C GLY A 328 -3.93 -14.78 -9.37
N ASP A 329 -3.20 -13.75 -8.95
CA ASP A 329 -3.73 -12.59 -8.23
C ASP A 329 -4.74 -11.80 -9.09
N PHE A 330 -4.45 -11.58 -10.38
CA PHE A 330 -5.39 -10.94 -11.30
C PHE A 330 -6.66 -11.77 -11.51
N CYS A 331 -6.52 -13.09 -11.73
CA CYS A 331 -7.66 -13.98 -11.93
C CYS A 331 -8.56 -14.02 -10.70
N ALA A 332 -7.98 -14.12 -9.49
CA ALA A 332 -8.72 -14.14 -8.24
C ALA A 332 -9.50 -12.83 -8.01
N ARG A 333 -8.86 -11.67 -8.18
CA ARG A 333 -9.49 -10.36 -7.96
C ARG A 333 -10.59 -10.01 -8.96
N ASN A 334 -10.52 -10.56 -10.17
CA ASN A 334 -11.52 -10.33 -11.24
C ASN A 334 -12.51 -11.48 -11.42
N ASN A 335 -12.48 -12.49 -10.55
CA ASN A 335 -13.33 -13.68 -10.63
C ASN A 335 -13.25 -14.38 -12.00
N PHE A 336 -12.05 -14.38 -12.60
CA PHE A 336 -11.77 -15.16 -13.80
C PHE A 336 -11.50 -16.61 -13.41
N LYS A 337 -11.77 -17.55 -14.32
CA LYS A 337 -11.26 -18.91 -14.18
C LYS A 337 -9.73 -18.87 -14.06
N PRO A 338 -9.12 -19.72 -13.21
CA PRO A 338 -7.67 -19.84 -13.14
C PRO A 338 -7.08 -20.08 -14.54
N LYS A 339 -6.06 -19.31 -14.88
CA LYS A 339 -5.32 -19.42 -16.15
C LYS A 339 -3.89 -19.86 -15.87
N THR A 340 -3.26 -20.48 -16.85
CA THR A 340 -1.84 -20.89 -16.83
C THR A 340 -1.04 -20.13 -17.89
N ILE A 341 0.28 -20.08 -17.74
CA ILE A 341 1.20 -19.55 -18.75
C ILE A 341 1.91 -20.75 -19.38
N ASP A 342 1.93 -20.82 -20.71
CA ASP A 342 2.61 -21.89 -21.42
C ASP A 342 4.14 -21.79 -21.28
N GLU A 343 4.82 -22.94 -21.29
CA GLU A 343 6.28 -23.01 -21.07
C GLU A 343 7.09 -22.23 -22.12
N ASP A 344 6.57 -22.05 -23.33
CA ASP A 344 7.23 -21.32 -24.41
C ASP A 344 7.14 -19.79 -24.28
N VAL A 345 6.32 -19.29 -23.34
CA VAL A 345 6.20 -17.87 -23.00
C VAL A 345 7.35 -17.41 -22.10
N TYR A 346 7.78 -18.23 -21.14
CA TYR A 346 8.80 -17.82 -20.16
C TYR A 346 10.12 -17.36 -20.79
N PRO A 347 10.70 -18.05 -21.79
CA PRO A 347 11.92 -17.57 -22.44
C PRO A 347 11.77 -16.19 -23.07
N VAL A 348 10.57 -15.85 -23.57
CA VAL A 348 10.29 -14.53 -24.15
C VAL A 348 10.22 -13.46 -23.05
N LEU A 349 9.55 -13.76 -21.93
CA LEU A 349 9.48 -12.85 -20.79
C LEU A 349 10.84 -12.66 -20.14
N GLU A 350 11.65 -13.71 -20.03
CA GLU A 350 12.98 -13.68 -19.41
C GLU A 350 14.03 -12.94 -20.25
N ALA A 351 13.89 -12.95 -21.58
CA ALA A 351 14.78 -12.24 -22.49
C ALA A 351 14.52 -10.71 -22.54
N TYR A 352 13.33 -10.26 -22.16
CA TYR A 352 12.98 -8.85 -22.21
C TYR A 352 13.60 -8.06 -21.04
N PRO A 353 14.16 -6.86 -21.26
CA PRO A 353 14.88 -6.11 -20.21
C PRO A 353 13.99 -5.45 -19.14
N TRP A 354 12.67 -5.37 -19.36
CA TRP A 354 11.69 -4.78 -18.44
C TRP A 354 12.08 -3.39 -17.90
N PRO A 355 12.14 -2.34 -18.75
CA PRO A 355 12.45 -0.97 -18.30
C PRO A 355 11.48 -0.42 -17.24
N GLY A 356 10.22 -0.89 -17.21
CA GLY A 356 9.26 -0.59 -16.15
C GLY A 356 9.23 -1.64 -15.02
N ASN A 357 10.20 -2.55 -15.00
CA ASN A 357 10.41 -3.57 -13.98
C ASN A 357 9.16 -4.41 -13.70
N ALA A 358 8.89 -4.76 -12.43
CA ALA A 358 7.78 -5.62 -12.06
C ALA A 358 6.41 -4.98 -12.35
N ARG A 359 6.32 -3.64 -12.39
CA ARG A 359 5.08 -2.94 -12.77
C ARG A 359 4.72 -3.18 -14.24
N GLU A 360 5.72 -3.14 -15.13
CA GLU A 360 5.52 -3.44 -16.54
C GLU A 360 5.21 -4.92 -16.78
N LEU A 361 5.93 -5.83 -16.11
CA LEU A 361 5.64 -7.27 -16.15
C LEU A 361 4.19 -7.56 -15.72
N ARG A 362 3.76 -6.99 -14.60
CA ARG A 362 2.38 -7.13 -14.13
C ARG A 362 1.38 -6.65 -15.17
N ASN A 363 1.56 -5.45 -15.73
CA ASN A 363 0.66 -4.92 -16.76
C ASN A 363 0.63 -5.79 -18.02
N ALA A 364 1.76 -6.37 -18.41
CA ALA A 364 1.83 -7.29 -19.54
C ALA A 364 1.05 -8.58 -19.25
N VAL A 365 1.23 -9.19 -18.08
CA VAL A 365 0.51 -10.40 -17.66
C VAL A 365 -1.00 -10.16 -17.54
N GLU A 366 -1.42 -9.07 -16.91
CA GLU A 366 -2.83 -8.69 -16.82
C GLU A 366 -3.44 -8.49 -18.22
N ARG A 367 -2.72 -7.83 -19.13
CA ARG A 367 -3.17 -7.66 -20.53
C ARG A 367 -3.32 -9.00 -21.25
N MET A 368 -2.37 -9.92 -21.08
CA MET A 368 -2.46 -11.27 -21.66
C MET A 368 -3.67 -12.02 -21.09
N ALA A 369 -3.93 -11.92 -19.79
CA ALA A 369 -5.07 -12.56 -19.14
C ALA A 369 -6.43 -12.06 -19.66
N ILE A 370 -6.53 -10.75 -19.97
CA ILE A 370 -7.75 -10.12 -20.51
C ILE A 370 -7.98 -10.52 -21.97
N LEU A 371 -6.94 -10.46 -22.80
CA LEU A 371 -7.06 -10.62 -24.25
C LEU A 371 -7.08 -12.08 -24.70
N THR A 372 -6.71 -13.02 -23.82
CA THR A 372 -6.75 -14.46 -24.12
C THR A 372 -8.07 -15.07 -23.63
N PRO A 373 -8.95 -15.56 -24.52
CA PRO A 373 -10.21 -16.18 -24.11
C PRO A 373 -10.01 -17.57 -23.46
N GLY A 374 -8.95 -18.31 -23.82
CA GLY A 374 -8.66 -19.64 -23.31
C GLY A 374 -8.05 -19.68 -21.90
N GLU A 375 -7.84 -20.87 -21.35
CA GLU A 375 -7.25 -21.07 -20.02
C GLU A 375 -5.72 -20.94 -20.01
N ALA A 376 -5.07 -21.07 -21.16
CA ALA A 376 -3.61 -20.97 -21.30
C ALA A 376 -3.20 -19.69 -22.04
N LEU A 377 -2.22 -18.97 -21.49
CA LEU A 377 -1.56 -17.85 -22.15
C LEU A 377 -0.43 -18.39 -23.03
N THR A 378 -0.62 -18.29 -24.35
CA THR A 378 0.35 -18.76 -25.34
C THR A 378 1.33 -17.65 -25.72
N ARG A 379 2.39 -18.01 -26.46
CA ARG A 379 3.37 -17.06 -26.98
C ARG A 379 2.77 -15.95 -27.84
N GLU A 380 1.69 -16.19 -28.55
CA GLU A 380 0.99 -15.20 -29.37
C GLU A 380 0.31 -14.11 -28.55
N ALA A 381 -0.08 -14.42 -27.31
CA ALA A 381 -0.68 -13.48 -26.39
C ALA A 381 0.32 -12.42 -25.89
N VAL A 382 1.61 -12.75 -25.88
CA VAL A 382 2.67 -11.82 -25.44
C VAL A 382 2.67 -10.59 -26.35
N PRO A 383 2.65 -9.37 -25.79
CA PRO A 383 2.70 -8.13 -26.57
C PRO A 383 3.87 -8.11 -27.57
N ILE A 384 3.63 -7.58 -28.76
CA ILE A 384 4.62 -7.60 -29.86
C ILE A 384 5.90 -6.88 -29.50
N GLU A 385 5.83 -5.83 -28.67
CA GLU A 385 6.97 -5.05 -28.19
C GLU A 385 7.91 -5.87 -27.29
N ILE A 386 7.37 -6.91 -26.65
CA ILE A 386 8.10 -7.83 -25.77
C ILE A 386 8.63 -9.01 -26.59
N ARG A 387 7.82 -9.54 -27.52
CA ARG A 387 8.21 -10.66 -28.43
C ARG A 387 9.33 -10.30 -29.39
N THR A 388 9.34 -9.06 -29.86
CA THR A 388 10.34 -8.53 -30.77
C THR A 388 11.00 -7.37 -30.07
N PRO A 389 12.02 -7.62 -29.20
CA PRO A 389 12.77 -6.55 -28.59
C PRO A 389 13.38 -5.73 -29.73
N ARG A 390 12.76 -4.59 -30.05
CA ARG A 390 13.41 -3.57 -30.86
C ARG A 390 14.67 -3.23 -30.08
N ASP A 391 15.80 -3.26 -30.77
CA ASP A 391 17.05 -2.78 -30.23
C ASP A 391 16.78 -1.36 -29.70
N THR A 392 16.64 -1.24 -28.37
CA THR A 392 16.42 0.05 -27.70
C THR A 392 17.75 0.76 -27.48
N GLY A 393 18.81 0.29 -28.17
CA GLY A 393 19.94 1.11 -28.54
C GLY A 393 19.48 2.32 -29.33
N GLN A 394 19.51 3.47 -28.65
CA GLN A 394 19.14 4.80 -29.14
C GLN A 394 17.63 5.04 -29.19
N ARG A 395 17.12 5.74 -28.16
CA ARG A 395 16.11 6.77 -28.38
C ARG A 395 16.69 7.75 -29.40
N SER A 396 16.55 7.42 -30.66
CA SER A 396 16.86 8.34 -31.73
C SER A 396 15.94 9.51 -31.56
N SER A 397 16.52 10.68 -31.29
CA SER A 397 15.78 11.94 -31.32
C SER A 397 14.99 12.01 -32.64
N VAL A 398 13.90 12.78 -32.70
CA VAL A 398 13.15 13.00 -33.96
C VAL A 398 14.08 13.38 -35.13
N HIS A 399 15.23 13.98 -34.80
CA HIS A 399 16.31 14.29 -35.74
C HIS A 399 17.04 13.04 -36.28
N GLU A 400 17.34 12.05 -35.46
CA GLU A 400 17.97 10.79 -35.86
C GLU A 400 16.99 9.86 -36.60
N ALA A 401 15.72 9.83 -36.21
CA ALA A 401 14.67 9.10 -36.95
C ALA A 401 14.47 9.70 -38.36
N ARG A 402 14.51 11.03 -38.49
CA ARG A 402 14.52 11.72 -39.79
C ARG A 402 15.79 11.42 -40.59
N ALA A 403 16.97 11.45 -39.95
CA ALA A 403 18.22 11.18 -40.62
C ALA A 403 18.32 9.72 -41.12
N SER A 404 17.79 8.76 -40.37
CA SER A 404 17.72 7.35 -40.80
C SER A 404 16.75 7.16 -41.96
N ALA A 405 15.55 7.73 -41.88
CA ALA A 405 14.58 7.66 -42.98
C ALA A 405 15.10 8.34 -44.25
N GLU A 406 15.79 9.48 -44.10
CA GLU A 406 16.46 10.19 -45.21
C GLU A 406 17.60 9.34 -45.80
N ARG A 407 18.43 8.71 -44.96
CA ARG A 407 19.51 7.83 -45.38
C ARG A 407 18.98 6.66 -46.21
N ASP A 408 17.95 5.97 -45.73
CA ASP A 408 17.37 4.82 -46.42
C ASP A 408 16.69 5.19 -47.74
N HIS A 409 16.11 6.39 -47.82
CA HIS A 409 15.49 6.88 -49.05
C HIS A 409 16.53 7.27 -50.11
N ILE A 410 17.59 7.98 -49.70
CA ILE A 410 18.71 8.32 -50.59
C ILE A 410 19.43 7.07 -51.08
N LEU A 411 19.61 6.08 -50.20
CA LEU A 411 20.32 4.84 -50.52
C LEU A 411 19.54 4.00 -51.54
N ARG A 412 18.20 3.90 -51.40
CA ARG A 412 17.35 3.25 -52.41
C ARG A 412 17.41 3.95 -53.77
N ALA A 413 17.27 5.28 -53.80
CA ALA A 413 17.36 6.04 -55.05
C ALA A 413 18.74 5.91 -55.72
N LEU A 414 19.81 5.82 -54.94
CA LEU A 414 21.16 5.54 -55.46
C LEU A 414 21.27 4.13 -56.02
N GLN A 415 20.71 3.11 -55.37
CA GLN A 415 20.71 1.74 -55.86
C GLN A 415 19.90 1.59 -57.16
N GLU A 416 18.70 2.14 -57.21
CA GLU A 416 17.84 2.14 -58.41
C GLU A 416 18.47 2.88 -59.59
N ALA A 417 19.26 3.93 -59.31
CA ALA A 417 20.02 4.66 -60.32
C ALA A 417 21.40 4.04 -60.64
N ASN A 418 21.69 2.81 -60.19
CA ASN A 418 23.01 2.15 -60.34
C ASN A 418 24.18 3.03 -59.88
N TRP A 419 24.01 3.71 -58.76
CA TRP A 419 24.93 4.68 -58.16
C TRP A 419 25.25 5.91 -59.04
N ASN A 420 24.44 6.19 -60.07
CA ASN A 420 24.50 7.44 -60.80
C ASN A 420 23.87 8.58 -59.98
N VAL A 421 24.72 9.37 -59.32
CA VAL A 421 24.29 10.47 -58.43
C VAL A 421 23.42 11.51 -59.15
N SER A 422 23.67 11.78 -60.43
CA SER A 422 22.85 12.72 -61.22
C SER A 422 21.47 12.15 -61.57
N GLY A 423 21.34 10.82 -61.67
CA GLY A 423 20.06 10.13 -61.85
C GLY A 423 19.26 10.08 -60.56
N ALA A 424 19.90 9.69 -59.46
CA ALA A 424 19.29 9.64 -58.13
C ALA A 424 18.81 11.03 -57.66
N ALA A 425 19.57 12.10 -57.92
CA ALA A 425 19.18 13.46 -57.59
C ALA A 425 17.89 13.89 -58.30
N ARG A 426 17.73 13.53 -59.59
CA ARG A 426 16.49 13.80 -60.34
C ARG A 426 15.31 13.00 -59.81
N ALA A 427 15.50 11.73 -59.48
CA ALA A 427 14.44 10.88 -58.90
C ALA A 427 13.96 11.40 -57.53
N LEU A 428 14.87 11.96 -56.74
CA LEU A 428 14.58 12.55 -55.42
C LEU A 428 14.10 14.01 -55.49
N GLY A 429 14.04 14.62 -56.69
CA GLY A 429 13.68 16.04 -56.84
C GLY A 429 14.68 17.01 -56.21
N MET A 430 15.95 16.63 -56.10
CA MET A 430 17.01 17.41 -55.46
C MET A 430 18.09 17.85 -56.46
N GLU A 431 18.74 18.98 -56.17
CA GLU A 431 19.89 19.42 -56.94
C GLU A 431 21.12 18.53 -56.63
N ARG A 432 21.91 18.20 -57.67
CA ARG A 432 23.01 17.23 -57.59
C ARG A 432 24.00 17.59 -56.48
N THR A 433 24.37 18.85 -56.37
CA THR A 433 25.36 19.33 -55.39
C THR A 433 24.83 19.17 -53.96
N ASN A 434 23.53 19.32 -53.73
CA ASN A 434 22.88 19.03 -52.45
C ASN A 434 22.86 17.54 -52.12
N LEU A 435 22.61 16.66 -53.10
CA LEU A 435 22.67 15.22 -52.86
C LEU A 435 24.09 14.77 -52.47
N HIS A 436 25.13 15.30 -53.11
CA HIS A 436 26.53 15.02 -52.73
C HIS A 436 26.87 15.46 -51.29
N LYS A 437 26.27 16.55 -50.80
CA LYS A 437 26.43 17.00 -49.40
C LYS A 437 25.72 16.06 -48.44
N ARG A 438 24.50 15.62 -48.77
CA ARG A 438 23.72 14.68 -47.95
C ARG A 438 24.36 13.29 -47.87
N ILE A 439 24.87 12.76 -48.99
CA ILE A 439 25.62 11.48 -49.02
C ILE A 439 26.81 11.51 -48.06
N ARG A 440 27.59 12.61 -48.07
CA ARG A 440 28.72 12.80 -47.15
C ARG A 440 28.28 12.97 -45.71
N ALA A 441 27.29 13.81 -45.45
CA ALA A 441 26.79 14.07 -44.10
C ALA A 441 26.18 12.83 -43.45
N LEU A 442 25.51 11.98 -44.24
CA LEU A 442 24.89 10.75 -43.77
C LEU A 442 25.83 9.55 -43.82
N GLY A 443 27.08 9.68 -44.27
CA GLY A 443 28.05 8.59 -44.33
C GLY A 443 27.63 7.43 -45.23
N ILE A 444 27.05 7.72 -46.40
CA ILE A 444 26.62 6.71 -47.38
C ILE A 444 27.79 6.41 -48.32
N SER A 445 28.23 5.15 -48.38
CA SER A 445 29.27 4.66 -49.28
C SER A 445 28.81 3.42 -50.02
N ARG A 446 29.32 3.22 -51.23
CA ARG A 446 29.11 1.98 -51.98
C ARG A 446 29.93 0.86 -51.34
N GLU A 447 29.24 -0.10 -50.73
CA GLU A 447 29.87 -1.38 -50.38
C GLU A 447 30.33 -2.06 -51.67
N ARG A 448 31.58 -2.54 -51.67
CA ARG A 448 32.26 -3.09 -52.86
C ARG A 448 31.77 -4.48 -53.21
#